data_AF-A0A3A0A0A0-F1
#
_entry.id   AF-A0A3A0A0A0-F1
#
_cell.length_a   1.000
_cell.length_b   1.000
_cell.length_c   1.000
_cell.angle_alpha   90.00
_cell.angle_beta   90.00
_cell.angle_gamma   90.00
#
_symmetry.space_group_name_H-M   'P 1'
#
loop_
_entity.id
_entity.type
_entity.pdbx_description
1 polymer ?
#
loop_
_entity_poly.entity_id
_entity_poly.type
_entity_poly.pdbx_seq_one_letter_code
_entity_poly.pdbx_strand_id
1 'polypeptide(L)'
;MAEFVLHDWQEVNYYMRDDYRLLVAGMALKQLASADAELQTMARTTFNALPAQGARSFSKAHPIEQRKAIAKGMQNLPQIAALVMALWAAAAQEPIHLLKQAAQMAGLEFNDAFDWRQGMEGFFTFEDIPLLSGLADGLGEKTTPQAYDHLKLAALWLGPAVVNRDALAGPTEQ
;
A
#
# COMPACT_ATOMS: atom_id res chain seq x y z
N MET A 1 8.61 21.55 13.49
CA MET A 1 7.74 20.38 13.29
C MET A 1 7.72 20.13 11.80
N ALA A 2 8.04 18.91 11.36
CA ALA A 2 7.86 18.53 9.95
C ALA A 2 6.37 18.60 9.61
N GLU A 3 6.03 19.20 8.48
CA GLU A 3 4.65 19.26 8.01
C GLU A 3 4.32 17.92 7.35
N PHE A 4 3.53 17.08 8.03
CA PHE A 4 3.10 15.80 7.50
C PHE A 4 2.04 15.99 6.43
N VAL A 5 2.42 15.89 5.16
CA VAL A 5 1.53 16.02 4.01
C VAL A 5 1.18 14.63 3.48
N LEU A 6 -0.11 14.34 3.31
CA LEU A 6 -0.54 13.11 2.65
C LEU A 6 -0.36 13.22 1.14
N HIS A 7 0.31 12.23 0.56
CA HIS A 7 0.47 12.06 -0.87
C HIS A 7 -0.56 11.09 -1.42
N ASP A 8 -1.04 11.38 -2.64
CA ASP A 8 -1.94 10.50 -3.36
C ASP A 8 -1.26 9.16 -3.65
N TRP A 9 -1.98 8.05 -3.49
CA TRP A 9 -1.44 6.71 -3.78
C TRP A 9 -0.95 6.53 -5.23
N GLN A 10 -1.30 7.41 -6.17
CA GLN A 10 -0.70 7.43 -7.51
C GLN A 10 0.82 7.68 -7.44
N GLU A 11 1.30 8.48 -6.49
CA GLU A 11 2.73 8.81 -6.34
C GLU A 11 3.55 7.62 -5.84
N VAL A 12 2.91 6.62 -5.21
CA VAL A 12 3.61 5.40 -4.75
C VAL A 12 4.33 4.68 -5.89
N ASN A 13 3.87 4.88 -7.13
CA ASN A 13 4.47 4.29 -8.32
C ASN A 13 5.91 4.77 -8.56
N TYR A 14 6.33 5.92 -8.02
CA TYR A 14 7.73 6.37 -8.07
C TYR A 14 8.67 5.49 -7.22
N TYR A 15 8.12 4.80 -6.22
CA TYR A 15 8.86 3.86 -5.37
C TYR A 15 8.75 2.40 -5.86
N MET A 16 7.97 2.13 -6.91
CA MET A 16 7.70 0.77 -7.39
C MET A 16 8.34 0.50 -8.75
N ARG A 17 9.11 -0.58 -8.82
CA ARG A 17 9.53 -1.19 -10.09
C ARG A 17 8.32 -1.79 -10.81
N ASP A 18 8.38 -1.87 -12.14
CA ASP A 18 7.26 -2.33 -12.97
C ASP A 18 6.80 -3.77 -12.65
N ASP A 19 7.75 -4.66 -12.36
CA ASP A 19 7.49 -6.05 -11.97
C ASP A 19 6.80 -6.13 -10.61
N TYR A 20 7.26 -5.33 -9.64
CA TYR A 20 6.65 -5.22 -8.32
C TYR A 20 5.24 -4.62 -8.40
N ARG A 21 5.02 -3.58 -9.21
CA ARG A 21 3.68 -3.01 -9.44
C ARG A 21 2.72 -4.06 -10.01
N LEU A 22 3.17 -4.86 -10.98
CA LEU A 22 2.37 -5.97 -11.52
C LEU A 22 2.06 -7.02 -10.45
N LEU A 23 3.01 -7.34 -9.58
CA LEU A 23 2.79 -8.24 -8.45
C LEU A 23 1.72 -7.69 -7.50
N VAL A 24 1.83 -6.43 -7.07
CA VAL A 24 0.87 -5.78 -6.18
C VAL A 24 -0.52 -5.73 -6.79
N ALA A 25 -0.64 -5.34 -8.07
CA ALA A 25 -1.91 -5.40 -8.81
C ALA A 25 -2.48 -6.83 -8.86
N GLY A 26 -1.62 -7.83 -9.01
CA GLY A 26 -2.01 -9.24 -9.00
C GLY A 26 -2.50 -9.72 -7.64
N MET A 27 -1.87 -9.28 -6.55
CA MET A 27 -2.31 -9.57 -5.18
C MET A 27 -3.68 -8.94 -4.91
N ALA A 28 -3.86 -7.66 -5.26
CA ALA A 28 -5.13 -6.97 -5.11
C ALA A 28 -6.28 -7.66 -5.87
N LEU A 29 -6.02 -8.08 -7.12
CA LEU A 29 -7.01 -8.80 -7.92
C LEU A 29 -7.42 -10.14 -7.29
N LYS A 30 -6.46 -10.87 -6.71
CA LYS A 30 -6.73 -12.14 -6.00
C LYS A 30 -7.52 -11.91 -4.71
N GLN A 31 -7.21 -10.84 -3.97
CA GLN A 31 -7.88 -10.49 -2.71
C GLN A 31 -9.32 -10.01 -2.91
N LEU A 32 -9.67 -9.53 -4.09
CA LEU A 32 -10.97 -8.94 -4.39
C LEU A 32 -12.17 -9.82 -3.99
N ALA A 33 -12.05 -11.14 -4.09
CA ALA A 33 -13.13 -12.06 -3.76
C ALA A 33 -13.38 -12.20 -2.25
N SER A 34 -12.35 -12.00 -1.43
CA SER A 34 -12.35 -12.19 0.02
C SER A 34 -12.22 -10.89 0.82
N ALA A 35 -12.16 -9.74 0.14
CA ALA A 35 -12.16 -8.43 0.78
C ALA A 35 -13.52 -8.11 1.43
N ASP A 36 -13.53 -7.10 2.30
CA ASP A 36 -14.76 -6.51 2.84
C ASP A 36 -15.76 -6.15 1.72
N ALA A 37 -17.06 -6.34 1.98
CA ALA A 37 -18.10 -6.23 0.96
C ALA A 37 -18.17 -4.84 0.30
N GLU A 38 -17.90 -3.78 1.08
CA GLU A 38 -17.88 -2.41 0.56
C GLU A 38 -16.68 -2.20 -0.35
N LEU A 39 -15.48 -2.56 0.13
CA LEU A 39 -14.24 -2.46 -0.65
C LEU A 39 -14.33 -3.30 -1.94
N GLN A 40 -14.88 -4.51 -1.85
CA GLN A 40 -15.12 -5.37 -3.00
C GLN A 40 -16.03 -4.69 -4.04
N THR A 41 -17.13 -4.08 -3.60
CA THR A 41 -18.10 -3.43 -4.49
C THR A 41 -17.47 -2.24 -5.21
N MET A 42 -16.75 -1.39 -4.48
CA MET A 42 -16.03 -0.25 -5.06
C MET A 42 -14.96 -0.67 -6.05
N ALA A 43 -14.13 -1.65 -5.67
CA ALA A 43 -13.07 -2.16 -6.53
C ALA A 43 -13.62 -2.82 -7.79
N ARG A 44 -14.67 -3.64 -7.69
CA ARG A 44 -15.33 -4.24 -8.87
C ARG A 44 -15.87 -3.18 -9.82
N THR A 45 -16.54 -2.17 -9.28
CA THR A 45 -17.11 -1.08 -10.08
C THR A 45 -16.00 -0.33 -10.82
N THR A 46 -14.95 0.04 -10.10
CA THR A 46 -13.84 0.82 -10.65
C THR A 46 -13.01 0.02 -11.65
N PHE A 47 -12.64 -1.22 -11.32
CA PHE A 47 -11.83 -2.07 -12.22
C PHE A 47 -12.60 -2.46 -13.48
N ASN A 48 -13.92 -2.61 -13.42
CA ASN A 48 -14.72 -2.91 -14.61
C ASN A 48 -14.72 -1.77 -15.65
N ALA A 49 -14.43 -0.54 -15.24
CA ALA A 49 -14.27 0.59 -16.14
C ALA A 49 -12.90 0.62 -16.85
N LEU A 50 -11.94 -0.21 -16.43
CA LEU A 50 -10.63 -0.27 -17.08
C LEU A 50 -10.71 -0.97 -18.44
N PRO A 51 -10.05 -0.41 -19.48
CA PRO A 51 -9.88 -1.11 -20.74
C PRO A 51 -8.90 -2.28 -20.55
N ALA A 52 -9.32 -3.49 -20.95
CA ALA A 52 -8.47 -4.68 -20.97
C ALA A 52 -8.28 -5.17 -22.41
N GLN A 53 -7.03 -5.37 -22.81
CA GLN A 53 -6.70 -5.74 -24.19
C GLN A 53 -7.30 -7.10 -24.55
N GLY A 54 -7.90 -7.20 -25.74
CA GLY A 54 -8.45 -8.45 -26.27
C GLY A 54 -9.79 -8.88 -25.64
N ALA A 55 -10.44 -8.03 -24.84
CA ALA A 55 -11.73 -8.34 -24.21
C ALA A 55 -12.73 -7.20 -24.34
N ARG A 56 -14.02 -7.53 -24.33
CA ARG A 56 -15.12 -6.54 -24.34
C ARG A 56 -15.36 -5.87 -22.99
N SER A 57 -14.86 -6.48 -21.92
CA SER A 57 -14.93 -5.95 -20.55
C SER A 57 -13.77 -6.48 -19.73
N PHE A 58 -13.37 -5.73 -18.71
CA PHE A 58 -12.34 -6.15 -17.75
C PHE A 58 -12.63 -7.53 -17.17
N SER A 59 -13.86 -7.76 -16.69
CA SER A 59 -14.31 -9.02 -16.07
C SER A 59 -14.18 -10.26 -16.96
N LYS A 60 -14.19 -10.09 -18.29
CA LYS A 60 -14.05 -11.19 -19.26
C LYS A 60 -12.62 -11.34 -19.79
N ALA A 61 -11.73 -10.43 -19.43
CA ALA A 61 -10.34 -10.48 -19.87
C ALA A 61 -9.57 -11.60 -19.19
N HIS A 62 -8.52 -12.08 -19.86
CA HIS A 62 -7.59 -13.03 -19.27
C HIS A 62 -6.94 -12.42 -18.00
N PRO A 63 -6.69 -13.18 -16.92
CA PRO A 63 -6.15 -12.64 -15.66
C PRO A 63 -4.85 -11.85 -15.83
N ILE A 64 -4.00 -12.24 -16.79
CA ILE A 64 -2.77 -11.51 -17.12
C ILE A 64 -3.09 -10.09 -17.63
N GLU A 65 -4.09 -9.95 -18.49
CA GLU A 65 -4.49 -8.67 -19.07
C GLU A 65 -5.24 -7.81 -18.04
N GLN A 66 -6.04 -8.42 -17.16
CA GLN A 66 -6.63 -7.73 -16.01
C GLN A 66 -5.54 -7.12 -15.11
N ARG A 67 -4.53 -7.90 -14.75
CA ARG A 67 -3.40 -7.45 -13.93
C ARG A 67 -2.65 -6.30 -14.59
N LYS A 68 -2.36 -6.39 -15.89
CA LYS A 68 -1.72 -5.31 -16.65
C LYS A 68 -2.57 -4.04 -16.70
N ALA A 69 -3.87 -4.19 -16.93
CA ALA A 69 -4.81 -3.07 -16.95
C ALA A 69 -4.86 -2.35 -15.58
N ILE A 70 -4.92 -3.09 -14.48
CA ILE A 70 -4.85 -2.52 -13.12
C ILE A 70 -3.51 -1.83 -12.89
N ALA A 71 -2.38 -2.50 -13.16
CA ALA A 71 -1.06 -1.92 -12.96
C ALA A 71 -0.83 -0.63 -13.77
N LYS A 72 -1.40 -0.56 -14.99
CA LYS A 72 -1.42 0.68 -15.78
C LYS A 72 -2.37 1.71 -15.18
N GLY A 73 -3.54 1.29 -14.70
CA GLY A 73 -4.51 2.14 -14.02
C GLY A 73 -3.93 2.82 -12.78
N MET A 74 -3.15 2.10 -11.97
CA MET A 74 -2.46 2.65 -10.80
C MET A 74 -1.59 3.86 -11.13
N GLN A 75 -0.94 3.89 -12.30
CA GLN A 75 -0.06 4.99 -12.69
C GLN A 75 -0.82 6.22 -13.18
N ASN A 76 -2.06 6.06 -13.62
CA ASN A 76 -2.80 7.12 -14.34
C ASN A 76 -4.02 7.63 -13.58
N LEU A 77 -4.54 6.85 -12.63
CA LEU A 77 -5.81 7.12 -11.95
C LEU A 77 -5.63 6.94 -10.43
N PRO A 78 -5.61 8.04 -9.63
CA PRO A 78 -5.42 8.00 -8.18
C PRO A 78 -6.35 7.02 -7.45
N GLN A 79 -7.64 7.02 -7.81
CA GLN A 79 -8.63 6.13 -7.21
C GLN A 79 -8.29 4.64 -7.40
N ILE A 80 -7.69 4.27 -8.53
CA ILE A 80 -7.27 2.88 -8.78
C ILE A 80 -6.07 2.55 -7.91
N ALA A 81 -5.10 3.45 -7.79
CA ALA A 81 -3.96 3.24 -6.91
C ALA A 81 -4.43 3.03 -5.47
N ALA A 82 -5.28 3.91 -4.93
CA ALA A 82 -5.82 3.79 -3.57
C ALA A 82 -6.55 2.46 -3.34
N LEU A 83 -7.44 2.05 -4.26
CA LEU A 83 -8.16 0.76 -4.16
C LEU A 83 -7.23 -0.44 -4.22
N VAL A 84 -6.21 -0.39 -5.08
CA VAL A 84 -5.20 -1.45 -5.16
C VAL A 84 -4.39 -1.53 -3.88
N MET A 85 -4.03 -0.39 -3.26
CA MET A 85 -3.31 -0.37 -1.98
C MET A 85 -4.16 -0.92 -0.85
N ALA A 86 -5.45 -0.56 -0.76
CA ALA A 86 -6.37 -1.11 0.22
C ALA A 86 -6.52 -2.64 0.08
N LEU A 87 -6.70 -3.14 -1.14
CA LEU A 87 -6.78 -4.58 -1.41
C LEU A 87 -5.45 -5.29 -1.17
N TRP A 88 -4.32 -4.66 -1.53
CA TRP A 88 -3.00 -5.18 -1.23
C TRP A 88 -2.77 -5.29 0.27
N ALA A 89 -3.12 -4.25 1.04
CA ALA A 89 -2.97 -4.26 2.49
C ALA A 89 -3.80 -5.39 3.12
N ALA A 90 -5.03 -5.60 2.64
CA ALA A 90 -5.86 -6.74 3.07
C ALA A 90 -5.23 -8.11 2.75
N ALA A 91 -4.42 -8.22 1.69
CA ALA A 91 -3.69 -9.44 1.33
C ALA A 91 -2.35 -9.60 2.05
N ALA A 92 -1.67 -8.48 2.35
CA ALA A 92 -0.30 -8.40 2.84
C ALA A 92 -0.25 -8.15 4.36
N GLN A 93 -1.12 -8.83 5.11
CA GLN A 93 -1.23 -8.65 6.56
C GLN A 93 0.08 -9.02 7.30
N GLU A 94 0.80 -10.03 6.83
CA GLU A 94 2.06 -10.48 7.45
C GLU A 94 3.14 -9.38 7.50
N PRO A 95 3.59 -8.77 6.38
CA PRO A 95 4.58 -7.69 6.44
C PRO A 95 4.07 -6.44 7.19
N ILE A 96 2.76 -6.14 7.11
CA ILE A 96 2.16 -5.03 7.86
C ILE A 96 2.23 -5.28 9.36
N HIS A 97 1.83 -6.46 9.82
CA HIS A 97 1.89 -6.81 11.24
C HIS A 97 3.33 -6.87 11.76
N LEU A 98 4.25 -7.45 10.99
CA LEU A 98 5.65 -7.51 11.37
C LEU A 98 6.24 -6.11 11.58
N LEU A 99 6.00 -5.20 10.64
CA LEU A 99 6.50 -3.82 10.76
C LEU A 99 5.79 -3.06 11.89
N LYS A 100 4.46 -3.22 12.02
CA LYS A 100 3.69 -2.57 13.11
C LYS A 100 4.20 -3.00 14.48
N GLN A 101 4.52 -4.29 14.67
CA GLN A 101 5.09 -4.79 15.92
C GLN A 101 6.47 -4.19 16.21
N ALA A 102 7.36 -4.17 15.21
CA ALA A 102 8.68 -3.55 15.36
C ALA A 102 8.57 -2.05 15.69
N ALA A 103 7.63 -1.35 15.04
CA ALA A 103 7.33 0.05 15.29
C ALA A 103 6.81 0.30 16.72
N GLN A 104 5.90 -0.54 17.21
CA GLN A 104 5.41 -0.47 18.60
C GLN A 104 6.53 -0.71 19.61
N MET A 105 7.43 -1.66 19.36
CA MET A 105 8.61 -1.88 20.19
C MET A 105 9.57 -0.69 20.18
N ALA A 106 9.58 0.10 19.10
CA ALA A 106 10.33 1.34 18.97
C ALA A 106 9.58 2.58 19.51
N GLY A 107 8.40 2.41 20.10
CA GLY A 107 7.63 3.50 20.74
C GLY A 107 6.61 4.20 19.84
N LEU A 108 6.31 3.67 18.65
CA LEU A 108 5.21 4.18 17.82
C LEU A 108 3.86 3.70 18.32
N GLU A 109 2.91 4.64 18.41
CA GLU A 109 1.53 4.38 18.77
C GLU A 109 0.66 4.49 17.52
N PHE A 110 -0.26 3.53 17.36
CA PHE A 110 -1.12 3.45 16.19
C PHE A 110 -2.58 3.67 16.58
N ASN A 111 -3.33 4.30 15.68
CA ASN A 111 -4.78 4.38 15.80
C ASN A 111 -5.39 2.98 15.59
N ASP A 112 -6.03 2.44 16.62
CA ASP A 112 -6.71 1.14 16.54
C ASP A 112 -7.93 1.15 15.61
N ALA A 113 -8.49 2.33 15.33
CA ALA A 113 -9.56 2.50 14.35
C ALA A 113 -9.05 2.65 12.90
N PHE A 114 -7.73 2.56 12.66
CA PHE A 114 -7.17 2.66 11.32
C PHE A 114 -7.59 1.46 10.46
N ASP A 115 -8.47 1.74 9.50
CA ASP A 115 -9.00 0.77 8.56
C ASP A 115 -8.60 1.13 7.12
N TRP A 116 -9.09 0.33 6.16
CA TRP A 116 -8.80 0.56 4.75
C TRP A 116 -9.38 1.89 4.24
N ARG A 117 -10.43 2.45 4.85
CA ARG A 117 -11.04 3.73 4.42
C ARG A 117 -10.06 4.86 4.70
N GLN A 118 -9.52 4.90 5.92
CA GLN A 118 -8.48 5.87 6.29
C GLN A 118 -7.20 5.64 5.50
N GLY A 119 -6.80 4.38 5.30
CA GLY A 119 -5.61 4.05 4.52
C GLY A 119 -5.70 4.46 3.04
N MET A 120 -6.90 4.59 2.46
CA MET A 120 -7.08 5.07 1.09
C MET A 120 -6.84 6.58 0.93
N GLU A 121 -6.83 7.37 2.01
CA GLU A 121 -6.66 8.83 1.95
C GLU A 121 -5.29 9.25 1.43
N GLY A 122 -4.27 8.42 1.63
CA GLY A 122 -2.93 8.67 1.11
C GLY A 122 -1.85 8.01 1.97
N PHE A 123 -0.62 8.45 1.78
CA PHE A 123 0.54 7.99 2.54
C PHE A 123 1.52 9.14 2.82
N PHE A 124 2.41 8.93 3.79
CA PHE A 124 3.55 9.82 4.03
C PHE A 124 4.79 9.29 3.33
N THR A 125 5.63 10.18 2.78
CA THR A 125 6.85 9.75 2.07
C THR A 125 7.88 9.17 3.04
N PHE A 126 8.88 8.44 2.54
CA PHE A 126 9.94 7.90 3.40
C PHE A 126 10.73 9.00 4.15
N GLU A 127 10.74 10.23 3.63
CA GLU A 127 11.36 11.40 4.27
C GLU A 127 10.56 11.87 5.50
N ASP A 128 9.23 11.71 5.46
CA ASP A 128 8.33 12.04 6.56
C ASP A 128 8.29 10.96 7.65
N ILE A 129 8.58 9.70 7.29
CA ILE A 129 8.53 8.54 8.19
C ILE A 129 9.89 7.82 8.33
N PRO A 130 10.99 8.53 8.65
CA PRO A 130 12.32 7.94 8.65
C PRO A 130 12.45 6.76 9.63
N LEU A 131 11.75 6.78 10.78
CA LEU A 131 11.75 5.65 11.71
C LEU A 131 11.12 4.39 11.10
N LEU A 132 9.93 4.49 10.51
CA LEU A 132 9.28 3.34 9.86
C LEU A 132 10.09 2.84 8.66
N SER A 133 10.66 3.77 7.89
CA SER A 133 11.55 3.44 6.77
C SER A 133 12.76 2.64 7.25
N GLY A 134 13.46 3.11 8.30
CA GLY A 134 14.63 2.44 8.84
C GLY A 134 14.32 1.07 9.45
N LEU A 135 13.17 0.92 10.10
CA LEU A 135 12.70 -0.38 10.59
C LEU A 135 12.42 -1.36 9.43
N ALA A 136 11.79 -0.88 8.36
CA ALA A 136 11.56 -1.68 7.16
C ALA A 136 12.88 -2.10 6.49
N ASP A 137 13.88 -1.21 6.46
CA ASP A 137 15.21 -1.50 5.94
C ASP A 137 15.90 -2.59 6.79
N GLY A 138 15.94 -2.43 8.11
CA GLY A 138 16.58 -3.40 9.02
C GLY A 138 15.90 -4.78 9.02
N LEU A 139 14.58 -4.84 8.92
CA LEU A 139 13.84 -6.11 8.73
C LEU A 139 14.07 -6.70 7.33
N GLY A 140 14.29 -5.83 6.33
CA GLY A 140 14.48 -6.15 4.92
C GLY A 140 15.83 -6.80 4.58
N GLU A 141 16.89 -6.48 5.31
CA GLU A 141 18.27 -6.88 5.00
C GLU A 141 18.48 -8.38 4.81
N LYS A 142 17.69 -9.22 5.50
CA LYS A 142 17.86 -10.68 5.53
C LYS A 142 16.76 -11.43 4.78
N THR A 143 15.93 -10.73 4.02
CA THR A 143 14.82 -11.35 3.28
C THR A 143 14.99 -11.24 1.77
N THR A 144 14.03 -11.79 1.04
CA THR A 144 14.00 -11.70 -0.43
C THR A 144 13.70 -10.25 -0.88
N PRO A 145 14.14 -9.82 -2.07
CA PRO A 145 13.82 -8.49 -2.58
C PRO A 145 12.32 -8.17 -2.58
N GLN A 146 11.49 -9.16 -2.90
CA GLN A 146 10.04 -9.01 -2.89
C GLN A 146 9.47 -8.75 -1.48
N ALA A 147 9.94 -9.51 -0.49
CA ALA A 147 9.51 -9.33 0.90
C ALA A 147 9.99 -7.98 1.44
N TYR A 148 11.18 -7.54 1.04
CA TYR A 148 11.68 -6.21 1.38
C TYR A 148 10.81 -5.10 0.77
N ASP A 149 10.46 -5.19 -0.52
CA ASP A 149 9.55 -4.23 -1.17
C ASP A 149 8.19 -4.15 -0.44
N HIS A 150 7.66 -5.28 0.05
CA HIS A 150 6.43 -5.30 0.86
C HIS A 150 6.58 -4.63 2.22
N LEU A 151 7.75 -4.73 2.88
CA LEU A 151 8.02 -4.01 4.12
C LEU A 151 8.07 -2.50 3.87
N LYS A 152 8.70 -2.06 2.78
CA LYS A 152 8.72 -0.63 2.40
C LYS A 152 7.32 -0.11 2.10
N LEU A 153 6.51 -0.88 1.38
CA LEU A 153 5.12 -0.50 1.10
C LEU A 153 4.27 -0.49 2.38
N ALA A 154 4.53 -1.41 3.32
CA ALA A 154 3.89 -1.42 4.63
C ALA A 154 4.24 -0.18 5.45
N ALA A 155 5.48 0.32 5.36
CA ALA A 155 5.88 1.56 6.03
C ALA A 155 5.04 2.74 5.55
N LEU A 156 4.91 2.91 4.23
CA LEU A 156 4.08 3.98 3.64
C LEU A 156 2.60 3.85 4.08
N TRP A 157 2.05 2.63 4.06
CA TRP A 157 0.68 2.35 4.48
C TRP A 157 0.41 2.66 5.96
N LEU A 158 1.39 2.35 6.82
CA LEU A 158 1.27 2.54 8.27
C LEU A 158 1.57 3.96 8.73
N GLY A 159 2.28 4.77 7.95
CA GLY A 159 2.65 6.15 8.32
C GLY A 159 1.46 6.99 8.81
N PRO A 160 0.36 7.10 8.04
CA PRO A 160 -0.83 7.85 8.45
C PRO A 160 -1.53 7.30 9.70
N ALA A 161 -1.33 6.02 10.02
CA ALA A 161 -1.96 5.36 11.15
C ALA A 161 -1.31 5.72 12.49
N VAL A 162 -0.16 6.40 12.49
CA VAL A 162 0.60 6.75 13.70
C VAL A 162 0.01 8.00 14.35
N VAL A 163 -0.32 7.91 15.64
CA VAL A 163 -0.95 9.00 16.40
C VAL A 163 0.06 9.94 17.06
N ASN A 164 1.20 9.40 17.50
CA ASN A 164 2.30 10.17 18.08
C ASN A 164 3.30 10.59 16.99
N ARG A 165 2.84 11.39 16.03
CA ARG A 165 3.60 11.69 14.79
C ARG A 165 5.01 12.23 15.01
N ASP A 166 5.26 12.95 16.09
CA ASP A 166 6.62 13.44 16.40
C ASP A 166 7.65 12.30 16.56
N ALA A 167 7.20 11.11 16.97
CA ALA A 167 8.06 9.93 17.08
C ALA A 167 8.47 9.34 15.72
N LEU A 168 7.80 9.71 14.62
CA LEU A 168 8.16 9.26 13.26
C LEU A 168 9.51 9.79 12.81
N ALA A 169 9.93 10.96 13.32
CA ALA A 169 11.22 11.57 13.03
C ALA A 169 12.41 10.78 13.61
N GLY A 170 12.16 9.77 14.46
CA GLY A 170 13.18 9.03 15.20
C GLY A 170 13.52 9.68 16.54
N PRO A 171 14.41 9.07 17.34
CA PRO A 171 14.79 9.62 18.64
C PRO A 171 15.37 11.02 18.46
N THR A 172 14.76 12.01 19.14
CA THR A 172 15.41 13.29 19.39
C THR A 172 16.65 13.00 20.21
N GLU A 173 17.83 13.20 19.65
CA GLU A 173 19.08 13.20 20.42
C GLU A 173 18.89 14.15 21.60
N GLN A 174 18.86 13.60 22.82
CA GLN A 174 18.93 14.35 24.08
C GLN A 174 20.39 14.53 24.49
#